data_AF-A0A7Y7QT57-F1
#
_entry.id   AF-A0A7Y7QT57-F1
#
_cell.length_a   1.000
_cell.length_b   1.000
_cell.length_c   1.000
_cell.angle_alpha   90.00
_cell.angle_beta   90.00
_cell.angle_gamma   90.00
#
_symmetry.space_group_name_H-M   'P 1'
#
loop_
_entity.id
_entity.type
_entity.pdbx_description
1 polymer ?
#
loop_
_entity_poly.entity_id
_entity_poly.type
_entity_poly.pdbx_seq_one_letter_code
_entity_poly.pdbx_strand_id
1 'polypeptide(L)'
;MTSFLKLSAWSICVLTLTNLSAVAQKSPATAPKEQNREIVVEADRLPPRKAPPPPGITIQSDRQVNRVLDEKAQMFVRCAPFFPPKILRRVIDGQSNTPKAMLAMDSFIRANMACWPDLPAAPTPPPPTLASCWQAYTVAGIPVCRSNYDRGAILEAAIMRFAPDAKLTVQDVDDPAVMARLKASEEIRLQHAYSDERVRAHVAQCLVRSEPDETTRLVHAHGDALLQTQYVYRILDHAKHCLGNPERVEVEPLYFRYVLIDAFYRWVVAARHVDTLFPT
;
A
#
# COMPACT_ATOMS: atom_id res chain seq x y z
N MET A 1 30.51 27.30 8.74
CA MET A 1 30.80 27.17 7.30
C MET A 1 29.54 26.72 6.60
N THR A 2 29.05 27.60 5.73
CA THR A 2 27.80 27.56 4.98
C THR A 2 27.85 26.57 3.83
N SER A 3 26.76 25.81 3.68
CA SER A 3 26.00 25.59 2.45
C SER A 3 26.64 24.82 1.27
N PHE A 4 25.97 23.75 0.83
CA PHE A 4 25.17 23.69 -0.42
C PHE A 4 25.03 22.22 -0.91
N LEU A 5 23.86 21.62 -0.67
CA LEU A 5 23.42 20.43 -1.38
C LEU A 5 22.73 20.88 -2.67
N LYS A 6 23.35 20.54 -3.81
CA LYS A 6 22.83 20.77 -5.17
C LYS A 6 21.72 19.76 -5.47
N LEU A 7 20.50 20.26 -5.68
CA LEU A 7 19.46 19.57 -6.43
C LEU A 7 19.62 19.97 -7.91
N SER A 8 19.87 18.99 -8.78
CA SER A 8 19.82 19.15 -10.24
C SER A 8 18.42 18.77 -10.70
N ALA A 9 17.60 19.72 -11.18
CA ALA A 9 17.55 20.25 -12.55
C ALA A 9 17.15 19.17 -13.56
N TRP A 10 15.83 19.04 -13.81
CA TRP A 10 15.30 18.33 -14.97
C TRP A 10 14.43 19.27 -15.81
N SER A 11 14.69 19.23 -17.11
CA SER A 11 14.35 20.21 -18.12
C SER A 11 12.87 20.32 -18.44
N ILE A 12 12.48 21.56 -18.74
CA ILE A 12 11.19 22.01 -19.24
C ILE A 12 11.10 21.71 -20.74
N CYS A 13 10.05 21.01 -21.17
CA CYS A 13 9.64 20.92 -22.57
C CYS A 13 8.23 21.51 -22.68
N VAL A 14 8.13 22.72 -23.24
CA VAL A 14 6.87 23.44 -23.48
C VAL A 14 6.28 22.94 -24.80
N LEU A 15 5.09 22.34 -24.74
CA LEU A 15 4.25 22.13 -25.91
C LEU A 15 2.99 22.97 -25.73
N THR A 16 2.85 23.99 -26.58
CA THR A 16 1.68 24.83 -26.73
C THR A 16 0.61 24.09 -27.55
N LEU A 17 -0.57 23.89 -26.95
CA LEU A 17 -1.77 23.46 -27.67
C LEU A 17 -2.73 24.65 -27.80
N THR A 18 -3.16 24.88 -29.03
CA THR A 18 -4.04 25.95 -29.48
C THR A 18 -5.50 25.69 -29.09
N ASN A 19 -6.19 26.78 -28.73
CA ASN A 19 -7.61 26.83 -28.40
C ASN A 19 -8.50 26.53 -29.61
N LEU A 20 -9.54 25.73 -29.42
CA LEU A 20 -10.74 25.67 -30.26
C LEU A 20 -11.96 25.87 -29.36
N SER A 21 -12.72 26.93 -29.65
CA SER A 21 -13.93 27.35 -28.96
C SER A 21 -15.20 26.81 -29.65
N ALA A 22 -16.28 26.77 -28.84
CA ALA A 22 -17.72 26.72 -29.17
C ALA A 22 -18.26 25.35 -29.65
N VAL A 23 -19.46 24.90 -29.26
CA VAL A 23 -20.76 25.60 -29.20
C VAL A 23 -21.63 25.04 -28.08
N ALA A 24 -22.32 25.94 -27.37
CA ALA A 24 -23.42 25.65 -26.46
C ALA A 24 -24.73 25.47 -27.23
N GLN A 25 -25.50 24.41 -26.93
CA GLN A 25 -26.91 24.29 -27.30
C GLN A 25 -27.75 24.11 -26.05
N LYS A 26 -28.72 25.01 -25.88
CA LYS A 26 -29.61 25.17 -24.74
C LYS A 26 -31.03 24.89 -25.19
N SER A 27 -31.72 23.93 -24.55
CA SER A 27 -33.18 23.90 -24.29
C SER A 27 -33.65 22.49 -23.88
N PRO A 28 -34.83 22.33 -23.25
CA PRO A 28 -35.41 23.12 -22.18
C PRO A 28 -35.72 22.27 -20.93
N ALA A 29 -36.06 22.95 -19.84
CA ALA A 29 -36.37 22.36 -18.54
C ALA A 29 -37.63 21.47 -18.56
N THR A 30 -37.57 20.36 -17.83
CA THR A 30 -38.75 19.65 -17.33
C THR A 30 -38.47 19.22 -15.90
N ALA A 31 -39.34 19.62 -14.98
CA ALA A 31 -39.42 19.12 -13.61
C ALA A 31 -40.90 18.79 -13.33
N PRO A 32 -41.26 18.02 -12.29
CA PRO A 32 -40.46 17.16 -11.41
C PRO A 32 -41.04 15.73 -11.30
N LYS A 33 -40.22 14.75 -10.91
CA LYS A 33 -40.73 13.55 -10.20
C LYS A 33 -39.88 13.34 -8.96
N GLU A 34 -40.55 13.54 -7.83
CA GLU A 34 -40.12 13.27 -6.47
C GLU A 34 -39.93 11.76 -6.32
N GLN A 35 -38.74 11.30 -6.70
CA GLN A 35 -38.22 10.00 -6.31
C GLN A 35 -37.20 10.28 -5.23
N ASN A 36 -37.25 9.47 -4.18
CA ASN A 36 -36.32 9.44 -3.06
C ASN A 36 -34.88 9.29 -3.59
N ARG A 37 -34.27 10.42 -3.98
CA ARG A 37 -32.93 10.48 -4.55
C ARG A 37 -32.00 10.44 -3.37
N GLU A 38 -31.47 9.27 -3.08
CA GLU A 38 -30.18 9.16 -2.40
C GLU A 38 -29.20 10.07 -3.17
N ILE A 39 -28.88 11.21 -2.57
CA ILE A 39 -27.89 12.16 -3.11
C ILE A 39 -26.54 11.49 -2.90
N VAL A 40 -26.18 10.57 -3.79
CA VAL A 40 -24.80 10.10 -3.91
C VAL A 40 -24.03 11.28 -4.48
N VAL A 41 -23.37 12.04 -3.60
CA VAL A 41 -22.49 13.14 -3.98
C VAL A 41 -21.46 12.55 -4.95
N GLU A 42 -21.22 13.22 -6.08
CA GLU A 42 -20.33 12.72 -7.13
C GLU A 42 -18.91 12.40 -6.61
N ALA A 43 -18.53 12.98 -5.46
CA ALA A 43 -17.32 12.68 -4.69
C ALA A 43 -17.24 11.24 -4.15
N ASP A 44 -18.37 10.59 -3.84
CA ASP A 44 -18.38 9.22 -3.29
C ASP A 44 -18.18 8.16 -4.39
N ARG A 45 -18.53 8.48 -5.64
CA ARG A 45 -18.37 7.54 -6.76
C ARG A 45 -16.91 7.32 -7.07
N LEU A 46 -16.49 6.06 -6.99
CA LEU A 46 -15.16 5.70 -7.50
C LEU A 46 -15.08 6.14 -8.96
N PRO A 47 -13.97 6.77 -9.36
CA PRO A 47 -13.81 7.14 -10.75
C PRO A 47 -13.86 5.86 -11.61
N PRO A 48 -14.13 5.95 -12.92
CA PRO A 48 -14.14 4.76 -13.77
C PRO A 48 -12.88 3.89 -13.61
N ARG A 49 -12.99 2.56 -13.81
CA ARG A 49 -11.86 1.60 -13.66
C ARG A 49 -10.60 1.94 -14.46
N LYS A 50 -10.74 2.79 -15.48
CA LYS A 50 -9.65 3.28 -16.35
C LYS A 50 -9.37 4.77 -16.17
N ALA A 51 -9.84 5.38 -15.09
CA ALA A 51 -9.60 6.79 -14.83
C ALA A 51 -8.10 7.05 -14.67
N PRO A 52 -7.61 8.19 -15.18
CA PRO A 52 -6.23 8.59 -14.95
C PRO A 52 -5.99 8.83 -13.45
N PRO A 53 -4.72 8.80 -13.02
CA PRO A 53 -4.35 9.26 -11.70
C PRO A 53 -4.88 10.67 -11.41
N PRO A 54 -5.12 11.00 -10.13
CA PRO A 54 -5.51 12.34 -9.73
C PRO A 54 -4.45 13.39 -10.10
N PRO A 55 -4.84 14.67 -10.28
CA PRO A 55 -3.90 15.73 -10.61
C PRO A 55 -2.72 15.83 -9.61
N GLY A 56 -1.50 15.92 -10.13
CA GLY A 56 -0.27 15.95 -9.33
C GLY A 56 0.25 14.58 -8.90
N ILE A 57 -0.50 13.49 -9.13
CA ILE A 57 -0.03 12.12 -8.94
C ILE A 57 0.36 11.55 -10.30
N THR A 58 1.62 11.15 -10.46
CA THR A 58 2.12 10.47 -11.64
C THR A 58 2.41 9.02 -11.31
N ILE A 59 2.12 8.10 -12.23
CA ILE A 59 2.44 6.69 -12.04
C ILE A 59 3.91 6.48 -12.40
N GLN A 60 4.61 5.65 -11.61
CA GLN A 60 5.94 5.20 -11.99
C GLN A 60 5.94 4.56 -13.38
N SER A 61 6.88 5.01 -14.23
CA SER A 61 6.94 4.61 -15.64
C SER A 61 7.13 3.11 -15.83
N ASP A 62 7.76 2.42 -14.87
CA ASP A 62 7.97 0.98 -14.94
C ASP A 62 7.03 0.16 -14.04
N ARG A 63 5.84 -0.09 -14.59
CA ARG A 63 4.81 -0.91 -13.94
C ARG A 63 5.03 -2.41 -14.14
N GLN A 64 5.82 -2.81 -15.15
CA GLN A 64 5.86 -4.20 -15.58
C GLN A 64 6.54 -5.07 -14.53
N VAL A 65 7.65 -4.59 -13.98
CA VAL A 65 8.38 -5.32 -12.94
C VAL A 65 7.54 -5.44 -11.67
N ASN A 66 6.93 -4.33 -11.22
CA ASN A 66 6.06 -4.33 -10.04
C ASN A 66 4.85 -5.25 -10.21
N ARG A 67 4.25 -5.26 -11.39
CA ARG A 67 3.15 -6.18 -11.74
C ARG A 67 3.58 -7.64 -11.69
N VAL A 68 4.74 -7.98 -12.25
CA VAL A 68 5.25 -9.37 -12.21
C VAL A 68 5.54 -9.80 -10.78
N LEU A 69 6.14 -8.93 -9.96
CA LEU A 69 6.37 -9.20 -8.54
C LEU A 69 5.06 -9.42 -7.79
N ASP A 70 4.05 -8.59 -8.07
CA ASP A 70 2.73 -8.72 -7.48
C ASP A 70 2.04 -10.03 -7.86
N GLU A 71 2.01 -10.37 -9.14
CA GLU A 71 1.42 -11.61 -9.65
C GLU A 71 2.05 -12.84 -8.98
N LYS A 72 3.38 -12.82 -8.77
CA LYS A 72 4.13 -13.87 -8.08
C LYS A 72 3.80 -13.95 -6.59
N ALA A 73 3.75 -12.82 -5.89
CA ALA A 73 3.38 -12.76 -4.47
C ALA A 73 1.94 -13.25 -4.25
N GLN A 74 1.03 -12.84 -5.15
CA GLN A 74 -0.37 -13.26 -5.12
C GLN A 74 -0.52 -14.76 -5.45
N MET A 75 0.29 -15.30 -6.37
CA MET A 75 0.32 -16.75 -6.61
C MET A 75 0.78 -17.52 -5.36
N PHE A 76 1.81 -17.00 -4.68
CA PHE A 76 2.33 -17.60 -3.46
C PHE A 76 1.26 -17.72 -2.37
N VAL A 77 0.54 -16.64 -2.07
CA VAL A 77 -0.48 -16.67 -1.01
C VAL A 77 -1.74 -17.45 -1.38
N ARG A 78 -2.14 -17.48 -2.67
CA ARG A 78 -3.25 -18.32 -3.13
C ARG A 78 -2.94 -19.81 -3.00
N CYS A 79 -1.70 -20.19 -3.28
CA CYS A 79 -1.28 -21.59 -3.23
C CYS A 79 -0.95 -22.07 -1.81
N ALA A 80 -0.60 -21.18 -0.88
CA ALA A 80 -0.23 -21.54 0.49
C ALA A 80 -1.45 -21.55 1.45
N PRO A 81 -2.25 -22.65 1.56
CA PRO A 81 -3.41 -22.69 2.44
C PRO A 81 -3.04 -22.66 3.94
N PHE A 82 -1.76 -22.92 4.24
CA PHE A 82 -1.21 -22.99 5.58
C PHE A 82 -0.43 -21.73 5.90
N PHE A 83 -1.02 -20.89 6.75
CA PHE A 83 -0.30 -19.86 7.50
C PHE A 83 -0.08 -20.41 8.91
N PRO A 84 1.07 -21.02 9.25
CA PRO A 84 1.33 -21.45 10.62
C PRO A 84 1.26 -20.21 11.52
N PRO A 85 0.28 -20.07 12.42
CA PRO A 85 -0.01 -18.77 13.05
C PRO A 85 1.21 -18.21 13.82
N LYS A 86 1.97 -19.10 14.47
CA LYS A 86 3.24 -18.78 15.15
C LYS A 86 4.34 -18.25 14.23
N ILE A 87 4.38 -18.64 12.97
CA ILE A 87 5.34 -18.11 11.99
C ILE A 87 4.80 -16.80 11.42
N LEU A 88 3.51 -16.76 11.07
CA LEU A 88 2.83 -15.58 10.53
C LEU A 88 3.01 -14.34 11.43
N ARG A 89 2.78 -14.47 12.75
CA ARG A 89 3.00 -13.37 13.71
C ARG A 89 4.43 -12.84 13.65
N ARG A 90 5.43 -13.72 13.50
CA ARG A 90 6.83 -13.30 13.40
C ARG A 90 7.17 -12.62 12.07
N VAL A 91 6.50 -13.01 10.98
CA VAL A 91 6.66 -12.36 9.67
C VAL A 91 6.02 -10.97 9.65
N ILE A 92 4.81 -10.83 10.20
CA ILE A 92 4.06 -9.59 10.16
C ILE A 92 4.47 -8.66 11.31
N ASP A 93 4.45 -9.12 12.56
CA ASP A 93 4.67 -8.30 13.76
C ASP A 93 6.14 -8.23 14.20
N GLY A 94 7.03 -8.92 13.48
CA GLY A 94 8.48 -8.85 13.73
C GLY A 94 9.05 -7.45 13.49
N GLN A 95 10.13 -7.15 14.21
CA GLN A 95 10.93 -5.94 14.00
C GLN A 95 11.59 -5.97 12.62
N SER A 96 11.50 -4.85 11.90
CA SER A 96 12.02 -4.75 10.52
C SER A 96 13.54 -4.93 10.47
N ASN A 97 14.07 -5.55 9.42
CA ASN A 97 15.50 -5.79 9.19
C ASN A 97 16.27 -6.51 10.31
N THR A 98 15.58 -7.17 11.24
CA THR A 98 16.25 -8.03 12.23
C THR A 98 16.50 -9.43 11.67
N PRO A 99 17.59 -10.12 12.06
CA PRO A 99 17.81 -11.51 11.68
C PRO A 99 16.62 -12.41 12.01
N LYS A 100 15.94 -12.15 13.14
CA LYS A 100 14.74 -12.90 13.56
C LYS A 100 13.58 -12.75 12.58
N ALA A 101 13.31 -11.54 12.10
CA ALA A 101 12.24 -11.29 11.12
C ALA A 101 12.60 -11.89 9.75
N MET A 102 13.86 -11.75 9.31
CA MET A 102 14.33 -12.36 8.07
C MET A 102 14.24 -13.89 8.12
N LEU A 103 14.67 -14.52 9.21
CA LEU A 103 14.54 -15.98 9.40
C LEU A 103 13.08 -16.43 9.46
N ALA A 104 12.17 -15.63 10.04
CA ALA A 104 10.75 -15.95 10.07
C ALA A 104 10.14 -15.98 8.67
N MET A 105 10.45 -14.97 7.85
CA MET A 105 9.99 -14.91 6.45
C MET A 105 10.62 -16.01 5.59
N ASP A 106 11.93 -16.28 5.77
CA ASP A 106 12.61 -17.41 5.09
C ASP A 106 11.96 -18.75 5.46
N SER A 107 11.68 -18.97 6.74
CA SER A 107 10.98 -20.17 7.22
C SER A 107 9.57 -20.28 6.64
N PHE A 108 8.85 -19.15 6.52
CA PHE A 108 7.52 -19.11 5.92
C PHE A 108 7.54 -19.51 4.43
N ILE A 109 8.51 -18.96 3.67
CA ILE A 109 8.70 -19.31 2.26
C ILE A 109 9.07 -20.79 2.12
N ARG A 110 10.02 -21.30 2.91
CA ARG A 110 10.45 -22.71 2.86
C ARG A 110 9.33 -23.67 3.23
N ALA A 111 8.50 -23.34 4.21
CA ALA A 111 7.34 -24.15 4.60
C ALA A 111 6.28 -24.25 3.49
N ASN A 112 6.27 -23.27 2.57
CA ASN A 112 5.33 -23.19 1.45
C ASN A 112 6.07 -23.18 0.10
N MET A 113 7.23 -23.84 0.01
CA MET A 113 8.12 -23.71 -1.13
C MET A 113 7.50 -24.14 -2.46
N ALA A 114 6.58 -25.12 -2.45
CA ALA A 114 5.86 -25.58 -3.63
C ALA A 114 4.99 -24.49 -4.28
N CYS A 115 4.69 -23.43 -3.51
CA CYS A 115 3.86 -22.31 -3.93
C CYS A 115 4.65 -21.07 -4.32
N TRP A 116 5.97 -21.06 -4.09
CA TRP A 116 6.78 -19.88 -4.32
C TRP A 116 7.40 -19.93 -5.73
N PRO A 117 6.92 -19.12 -6.71
CA PRO A 117 7.23 -19.27 -8.14
C PRO A 117 8.70 -19.30 -8.51
N ASP A 118 9.48 -18.44 -7.87
CA ASP A 118 10.89 -18.30 -8.21
C ASP A 118 11.75 -19.16 -7.31
N LEU A 119 11.23 -20.27 -6.78
CA LEU A 119 12.09 -21.19 -6.06
C LEU A 119 13.21 -21.57 -7.04
N PRO A 120 14.42 -21.09 -6.79
CA PRO A 120 15.53 -21.42 -7.66
C PRO A 120 15.65 -22.94 -7.64
N ALA A 121 16.05 -23.56 -8.75
CA ALA A 121 16.37 -24.98 -8.84
C ALA A 121 17.64 -25.34 -8.02
N ALA A 122 17.80 -24.73 -6.85
CA ALA A 122 19.01 -24.33 -6.13
C ALA A 122 19.78 -23.18 -6.82
N PRO A 123 19.97 -22.00 -6.17
CA PRO A 123 21.10 -21.16 -6.47
C PRO A 123 22.28 -21.85 -5.79
N THR A 124 23.35 -22.11 -6.51
CA THR A 124 24.63 -22.46 -5.90
C THR A 124 25.48 -21.21 -5.85
N PRO A 125 25.68 -20.59 -4.67
CA PRO A 125 25.14 -20.90 -3.34
C PRO A 125 23.75 -20.25 -3.08
N PRO A 126 22.89 -20.84 -2.22
CA PRO A 126 21.60 -20.25 -1.91
C PRO A 126 21.83 -18.91 -1.20
N PRO A 127 21.03 -17.85 -1.47
CA PRO A 127 21.13 -16.64 -0.68
C PRO A 127 20.93 -17.01 0.79
N PRO A 128 21.64 -16.34 1.72
CA PRO A 128 21.67 -16.74 3.12
C PRO A 128 20.26 -16.77 3.74
N THR A 129 19.32 -16.00 3.18
CA THR A 129 17.89 -16.08 3.46
C THR A 129 17.06 -15.73 2.21
N LEU A 130 15.93 -16.43 2.01
CA LEU A 130 14.92 -16.10 0.98
C LEU A 130 14.13 -14.84 1.30
N ALA A 131 14.24 -14.35 2.55
CA ALA A 131 13.64 -13.11 3.01
C ALA A 131 14.44 -11.85 2.65
N SER A 132 15.68 -12.02 2.18
CA SER A 132 16.51 -10.91 1.73
C SER A 132 15.87 -10.21 0.52
N CYS A 133 16.29 -8.97 0.25
CA CYS A 133 15.85 -8.25 -0.93
C CYS A 133 16.33 -8.99 -2.19
N TRP A 134 15.45 -9.83 -2.75
CA TRP A 134 15.62 -10.37 -4.10
C TRP A 134 15.31 -9.24 -5.07
N GLN A 135 16.37 -8.55 -5.49
CA GLN A 135 16.29 -7.39 -6.36
C GLN A 135 15.80 -7.82 -7.74
N ALA A 136 14.64 -7.29 -8.12
CA ALA A 136 14.30 -7.09 -9.52
C ALA A 136 14.68 -5.66 -9.89
N TYR A 137 15.08 -5.43 -11.14
CA TYR A 137 15.41 -4.10 -11.62
C TYR A 137 14.31 -3.59 -12.52
N THR A 138 13.91 -2.35 -12.30
CA THR A 138 13.05 -1.65 -13.24
C THR A 138 13.77 -1.39 -14.57
N VAL A 139 13.03 -1.05 -15.64
CA VAL A 139 13.52 -0.55 -16.93
C VAL A 139 14.42 0.67 -16.72
N ALA A 140 14.15 1.48 -15.69
CA ALA A 140 14.98 2.62 -15.29
C ALA A 140 16.20 2.23 -14.42
N GLY A 141 16.43 0.94 -14.17
CA GLY A 141 17.55 0.44 -13.36
C GLY A 141 17.36 0.59 -11.84
N ILE A 142 16.18 1.02 -11.38
CA ILE A 142 15.87 1.17 -9.96
C ILE A 142 15.61 -0.23 -9.36
N PRO A 143 16.31 -0.63 -8.27
CA PRO A 143 16.10 -1.91 -7.63
C PRO A 143 14.79 -1.94 -6.84
N VAL A 144 14.05 -3.04 -6.97
CA VAL A 144 12.80 -3.33 -6.27
C VAL A 144 12.92 -4.66 -5.56
N CYS A 145 12.60 -4.70 -4.26
CA CYS A 145 12.68 -5.92 -3.46
C CYS A 145 11.40 -6.75 -3.57
N ARG A 146 11.50 -7.99 -4.04
CA ARG A 146 10.39 -8.95 -4.05
C ARG A 146 9.82 -9.21 -2.65
N SER A 147 10.66 -9.23 -1.63
CA SER A 147 10.27 -9.51 -0.24
C SER A 147 9.17 -8.56 0.29
N ASN A 148 9.12 -7.32 -0.20
CA ASN A 148 8.07 -6.37 0.14
C ASN A 148 6.70 -6.80 -0.39
N TYR A 149 6.66 -7.32 -1.62
CA TYR A 149 5.44 -7.83 -2.25
C TYR A 149 4.97 -9.11 -1.57
N ASP A 150 5.89 -10.07 -1.34
CA ASP A 150 5.55 -11.32 -0.66
C ASP A 150 5.00 -11.03 0.76
N ARG A 151 5.66 -10.17 1.55
CA ARG A 151 5.18 -9.81 2.90
C ARG A 151 3.84 -9.09 2.86
N GLY A 152 3.65 -8.17 1.91
CA GLY A 152 2.40 -7.44 1.73
C GLY A 152 1.23 -8.36 1.37
N ALA A 153 1.44 -9.27 0.42
CA ALA A 153 0.43 -10.26 0.02
C ALA A 153 0.08 -11.20 1.17
N ILE A 154 1.09 -11.65 1.94
CA ILE A 154 0.87 -12.49 3.14
C ILE A 154 0.00 -11.75 4.15
N LEU A 155 0.30 -10.47 4.41
CA LEU A 155 -0.46 -9.65 5.34
C LEU A 155 -1.91 -9.49 4.90
N GLU A 156 -2.11 -9.09 3.65
CA GLU A 156 -3.44 -8.91 3.07
C GLU A 156 -4.26 -10.20 3.19
N ALA A 157 -3.71 -11.34 2.76
CA ALA A 157 -4.39 -12.64 2.86
C ALA A 157 -4.66 -13.05 4.32
N ALA A 158 -3.75 -12.73 5.24
CA ALA A 158 -3.91 -13.02 6.66
C ALA A 158 -5.03 -12.20 7.31
N ILE A 159 -5.16 -10.91 6.98
CA ILE A 159 -6.26 -10.06 7.46
C ILE A 159 -7.59 -10.65 6.99
N MET A 160 -7.70 -10.97 5.69
CA MET A 160 -8.94 -11.53 5.14
C MET A 160 -9.33 -12.87 5.74
N ARG A 161 -8.35 -13.67 6.17
CA ARG A 161 -8.59 -14.95 6.81
C ARG A 161 -8.94 -14.85 8.29
N PHE A 162 -8.22 -14.03 9.05
CA PHE A 162 -8.25 -14.06 10.52
C PHE A 162 -8.95 -12.86 11.16
N ALA A 163 -9.07 -11.76 10.44
CA ALA A 163 -9.77 -10.56 10.88
C ALA A 163 -10.59 -9.94 9.73
N PRO A 164 -11.54 -10.69 9.12
CA PRO A 164 -12.38 -10.18 8.03
C PRO A 164 -13.30 -9.04 8.46
N ASP A 165 -13.46 -8.84 9.77
CA ASP A 165 -14.23 -7.75 10.38
C ASP A 165 -13.35 -6.54 10.74
N ALA A 166 -12.05 -6.57 10.40
CA ALA A 166 -11.13 -5.46 10.62
C ALA A 166 -11.62 -4.22 9.88
N LYS A 167 -11.85 -3.15 10.63
CA LYS A 167 -12.29 -1.85 10.13
C LYS A 167 -11.69 -0.76 11.00
N LEU A 168 -11.54 0.43 10.41
CA LEU A 168 -11.21 1.66 11.12
C LEU A 168 -12.30 2.68 10.87
N THR A 169 -12.58 3.47 11.90
CA THR A 169 -13.42 4.66 11.82
C THR A 169 -12.60 5.90 12.14
N VAL A 170 -13.15 7.08 11.83
CA VAL A 170 -12.57 8.36 12.24
C VAL A 170 -12.37 8.41 13.76
N GLN A 171 -13.32 7.86 14.54
CA GLN A 171 -13.23 7.82 16.00
C GLN A 171 -12.04 6.99 16.48
N ASP A 172 -11.75 5.86 15.84
CA ASP A 172 -10.61 5.02 16.21
C ASP A 172 -9.27 5.73 15.97
N VAL A 173 -9.13 6.44 14.85
CA VAL A 173 -7.85 7.05 14.46
C VAL A 173 -7.59 8.42 15.09
N ASP A 174 -8.63 9.06 15.63
CA ASP A 174 -8.52 10.31 16.39
C ASP A 174 -8.53 10.11 17.92
N ASP A 175 -8.74 8.89 18.42
CA ASP A 175 -8.59 8.60 19.85
C ASP A 175 -7.11 8.74 20.29
N PRO A 176 -6.78 9.67 21.20
CA PRO A 176 -5.42 9.85 21.70
C PRO A 176 -4.80 8.60 22.32
N ALA A 177 -5.62 7.73 22.93
CA ALA A 177 -5.15 6.48 23.50
C ALA A 177 -4.75 5.47 22.42
N VAL A 178 -5.50 5.39 21.31
CA VAL A 178 -5.14 4.56 20.15
C VAL A 178 -3.85 5.09 19.52
N MET A 179 -3.74 6.40 19.32
CA MET A 179 -2.53 7.04 18.80
C MET A 179 -1.30 6.74 19.66
N ALA A 180 -1.43 6.81 20.99
CA ALA A 180 -0.35 6.50 21.92
C ALA A 180 0.09 5.03 21.82
N ARG A 181 -0.87 4.09 21.75
CA ARG A 181 -0.58 2.65 21.56
C ARG A 181 0.12 2.38 20.24
N LEU A 182 -0.38 2.97 19.14
CA LEU A 182 0.25 2.85 17.83
C LEU A 182 1.69 3.34 17.89
N LYS A 183 1.92 4.56 18.39
CA LYS A 183 3.26 5.15 18.51
C LYS A 183 4.22 4.25 19.30
N ALA A 184 3.80 3.75 20.46
CA ALA A 184 4.61 2.87 21.29
C ALA A 184 4.97 1.55 20.57
N SER A 185 4.01 0.94 19.88
CA SER A 185 4.24 -0.29 19.11
C SER A 185 5.17 -0.08 17.91
N GLU A 186 5.02 1.05 17.21
CA GLU A 186 5.80 1.37 16.01
C GLU A 186 7.23 1.78 16.33
N GLU A 187 7.47 2.45 17.46
CA GLU A 187 8.83 2.76 17.94
C GLU A 187 9.66 1.48 18.12
N ILE A 188 9.06 0.43 18.70
CA ILE A 188 9.70 -0.87 18.86
C ILE A 188 9.88 -1.56 17.51
N ARG A 189 8.84 -1.59 16.66
CA ARG A 189 8.88 -2.31 15.37
C ARG A 189 9.88 -1.70 14.39
N LEU A 190 9.99 -0.38 14.37
CA LEU A 190 10.80 0.40 13.44
C LEU A 190 12.18 0.77 13.98
N GLN A 191 12.55 0.30 15.18
CA GLN A 191 13.85 0.55 15.80
C GLN A 191 15.02 0.22 14.86
N HIS A 192 14.89 -0.88 14.09
CA HIS A 192 15.89 -1.38 13.14
C HIS A 192 15.54 -1.09 11.67
N ALA A 193 14.47 -0.34 11.41
CA ALA A 193 14.10 0.06 10.06
C ALA A 193 15.11 1.09 9.50
N TYR A 194 15.33 1.06 8.20
CA TYR A 194 16.11 2.10 7.51
C TYR A 194 15.38 3.46 7.57
N SER A 195 16.10 4.56 7.32
CA SER A 195 15.53 5.91 7.43
C SER A 195 14.34 6.12 6.47
N ASP A 196 14.46 5.62 5.25
CA ASP A 196 13.43 5.69 4.22
C ASP A 196 12.21 4.81 4.56
N GLU A 197 12.42 3.64 5.17
CA GLU A 197 11.33 2.79 5.68
C GLU A 197 10.53 3.46 6.80
N ARG A 198 11.23 4.14 7.73
CA ARG A 198 10.57 4.91 8.79
C ARG A 198 9.72 6.04 8.23
N VAL A 199 10.27 6.79 7.28
CA VAL A 199 9.52 7.88 6.61
C VAL A 199 8.28 7.30 5.92
N ARG A 200 8.42 6.22 5.15
CA ARG A 200 7.28 5.56 4.50
C ARG A 200 6.22 5.08 5.50
N ALA A 201 6.63 4.47 6.61
CA ALA A 201 5.71 4.02 7.65
C ALA A 201 4.91 5.19 8.25
N HIS A 202 5.56 6.31 8.56
CA HIS A 202 4.88 7.49 9.09
C HIS A 202 3.95 8.15 8.07
N VAL A 203 4.36 8.25 6.80
CA VAL A 203 3.49 8.73 5.72
C VAL A 203 2.26 7.84 5.60
N ALA A 204 2.44 6.52 5.59
CA ALA A 204 1.35 5.56 5.50
C ALA A 204 0.39 5.66 6.69
N GLN A 205 0.90 5.80 7.91
CA GLN A 205 0.08 6.01 9.11
C GLN A 205 -0.75 7.29 9.02
N CYS A 206 -0.17 8.38 8.48
CA CYS A 206 -0.90 9.63 8.23
C CYS A 206 -2.01 9.41 7.20
N LEU A 207 -1.71 8.79 6.06
CA LEU A 207 -2.70 8.52 5.00
C LEU A 207 -3.89 7.70 5.52
N VAL A 208 -3.62 6.65 6.30
CA VAL A 208 -4.66 5.81 6.91
C VAL A 208 -5.49 6.60 7.92
N ARG A 209 -4.86 7.46 8.72
CA ARG A 209 -5.57 8.33 9.66
C ARG A 209 -6.47 9.36 8.96
N SER A 210 -6.00 9.92 7.85
CA SER A 210 -6.78 10.90 7.09
C SER A 210 -7.97 10.25 6.38
N GLU A 211 -7.81 9.03 5.87
CA GLU A 211 -8.82 8.33 5.07
C GLU A 211 -9.10 6.92 5.62
N PRO A 212 -9.59 6.76 6.86
CA PRO A 212 -9.75 5.45 7.51
C PRO A 212 -10.84 4.60 6.85
N ASP A 213 -11.93 5.22 6.39
CA ASP A 213 -13.03 4.52 5.71
C ASP A 213 -12.60 4.02 4.33
N GLU A 214 -11.89 4.84 3.55
CA GLU A 214 -11.37 4.43 2.23
C GLU A 214 -10.27 3.38 2.36
N THR A 215 -9.42 3.47 3.39
CA THR A 215 -8.44 2.42 3.69
C THR A 215 -9.11 1.11 4.10
N THR A 216 -10.19 1.17 4.88
CA THR A 216 -11.00 -0.01 5.21
C THR A 216 -11.58 -0.65 3.94
N ARG A 217 -12.13 0.16 3.03
CA ARG A 217 -12.65 -0.33 1.73
C ARG A 217 -11.55 -0.89 0.83
N LEU A 218 -10.35 -0.29 0.82
CA LEU A 218 -9.17 -0.82 0.12
C LEU A 218 -8.83 -2.25 0.57
N VAL A 219 -8.82 -2.49 1.88
CA VAL A 219 -8.51 -3.81 2.45
C VAL A 219 -9.59 -4.82 2.09
N HIS A 220 -10.87 -4.44 2.22
CA HIS A 220 -11.98 -5.33 1.88
C HIS A 220 -12.17 -5.57 0.37
N ALA A 221 -11.60 -4.73 -0.48
CA ALA A 221 -11.52 -4.96 -1.92
C ALA A 221 -10.49 -6.04 -2.32
N HIS A 222 -10.02 -6.85 -1.37
CA HIS A 222 -9.15 -7.99 -1.60
C HIS A 222 -9.65 -8.86 -2.78
N GLY A 223 -8.72 -9.21 -3.67
CA GLY A 223 -9.03 -9.98 -4.88
C GLY A 223 -9.48 -9.16 -6.08
N ASP A 224 -9.78 -7.86 -5.93
CA ASP A 224 -10.00 -6.93 -7.05
C ASP A 224 -8.88 -5.86 -7.10
N ALA A 225 -7.77 -6.21 -7.76
CA ALA A 225 -6.60 -5.36 -7.86
C ALA A 225 -6.86 -4.00 -8.54
N LEU A 226 -7.83 -3.94 -9.46
CA LEU A 226 -8.22 -2.69 -10.10
C LEU A 226 -8.94 -1.78 -9.11
N LEU A 227 -9.90 -2.33 -8.37
CA LEU A 227 -10.62 -1.60 -7.33
C LEU A 227 -9.68 -1.11 -6.23
N GLN A 228 -8.74 -1.94 -5.79
CA GLN A 228 -7.73 -1.54 -4.81
C GLN A 228 -6.85 -0.39 -5.32
N THR A 229 -6.44 -0.44 -6.58
CA THR A 229 -5.67 0.67 -7.20
C THR A 229 -6.45 1.98 -7.17
N GLN A 230 -7.78 1.94 -7.37
CA GLN A 230 -8.61 3.15 -7.29
C GLN A 230 -8.66 3.74 -5.89
N TYR A 231 -8.81 2.90 -4.87
CA TYR A 231 -8.76 3.35 -3.48
C TYR A 231 -7.40 3.95 -3.13
N VAL A 232 -6.29 3.35 -3.58
CA VAL A 232 -4.95 3.92 -3.39
C VAL A 232 -4.89 5.35 -3.96
N TYR A 233 -5.36 5.56 -5.18
CA TYR A 233 -5.37 6.90 -5.78
C TYR A 233 -6.25 7.89 -5.03
N ARG A 234 -7.45 7.47 -4.60
CA ARG A 234 -8.34 8.33 -3.83
C ARG A 234 -7.72 8.75 -2.50
N ILE A 235 -7.14 7.80 -1.76
CA ILE A 235 -6.46 8.07 -0.49
C ILE A 235 -5.33 9.08 -0.71
N LEU A 236 -4.50 8.87 -1.74
CA LEU A 236 -3.41 9.78 -2.05
C LEU A 236 -3.89 11.18 -2.49
N ASP A 237 -5.05 11.27 -3.14
CA ASP A 237 -5.61 12.55 -3.59
C ASP A 237 -6.15 13.39 -2.43
N HIS A 238 -6.92 12.76 -1.54
CA HIS A 238 -7.55 13.44 -0.42
C HIS A 238 -6.53 13.76 0.69
N ALA A 239 -5.56 12.88 0.91
CA ALA A 239 -4.56 13.01 1.97
C ALA A 239 -3.19 13.51 1.48
N LYS A 240 -3.14 14.36 0.44
CA LYS A 240 -1.88 14.96 -0.08
C LYS A 240 -1.05 15.68 0.97
N HIS A 241 -1.68 16.21 2.01
CA HIS A 241 -0.99 16.86 3.12
C HIS A 241 -0.03 15.92 3.86
N CYS A 242 -0.32 14.61 3.91
CA CYS A 242 0.59 13.59 4.46
C CYS A 242 1.87 13.39 3.64
N LEU A 243 1.85 13.80 2.36
CA LEU A 243 2.98 13.70 1.44
C LEU A 243 3.87 14.96 1.46
N GLY A 244 3.51 15.98 2.27
CA GLY A 244 4.21 17.26 2.32
C GLY A 244 3.79 18.26 1.24
N ASN A 245 2.63 18.07 0.60
CA ASN A 245 2.08 18.90 -0.48
C ASN A 245 3.04 19.18 -1.66
N PRO A 246 3.75 18.17 -2.21
CA PRO A 246 4.60 18.37 -3.37
C PRO A 246 3.76 18.66 -4.63
N GLU A 247 4.32 19.43 -5.56
CA GLU A 247 3.67 19.70 -6.85
C GLU A 247 3.45 18.43 -7.68
N ARG A 248 4.34 17.44 -7.51
CA ARG A 248 4.27 16.14 -8.19
C ARG A 248 4.68 15.02 -7.24
N VAL A 249 3.89 13.95 -7.23
CA VAL A 249 4.18 12.69 -6.51
C VAL A 249 4.25 11.57 -7.53
N GLU A 250 5.39 10.89 -7.62
CA GLU A 250 5.49 9.66 -8.40
C GLU A 250 5.17 8.45 -7.51
N VAL A 251 4.23 7.61 -7.94
CA VAL A 251 3.66 6.53 -7.12
C VAL A 251 3.63 5.22 -7.90
N GLU A 252 4.07 4.13 -7.26
CA GLU A 252 3.75 2.77 -7.66
C GLU A 252 2.55 2.26 -6.84
N PRO A 253 1.34 2.20 -7.43
CA PRO A 253 0.12 1.87 -6.68
C PRO A 253 0.12 0.45 -6.09
N LEU A 254 0.75 -0.55 -6.72
CA LEU A 254 0.79 -1.91 -6.20
C LEU A 254 1.61 -1.99 -4.91
N TYR A 255 2.74 -1.28 -4.88
CA TYR A 255 3.56 -1.15 -3.68
C TYR A 255 2.82 -0.35 -2.60
N PHE A 256 2.20 0.79 -2.97
CA PHE A 256 1.46 1.62 -2.03
C PHE A 256 0.26 0.90 -1.41
N ARG A 257 -0.42 0.01 -2.14
CA ARG A 257 -1.45 -0.87 -1.58
C ARG A 257 -0.92 -1.62 -0.36
N TYR A 258 0.21 -2.30 -0.48
CA TYR A 258 0.76 -3.10 0.62
C TYR A 258 1.24 -2.23 1.79
N VAL A 259 1.78 -1.05 1.50
CA VAL A 259 2.17 -0.08 2.52
C VAL A 259 0.95 0.42 3.31
N LEU A 260 -0.15 0.73 2.62
CA LEU A 260 -1.41 1.15 3.26
C LEU A 260 -2.05 0.01 4.06
N ILE A 261 -2.00 -1.23 3.56
CA ILE A 261 -2.50 -2.42 4.27
C ILE A 261 -1.67 -2.69 5.54
N ASP A 262 -0.34 -2.55 5.51
CA ASP A 262 0.49 -2.65 6.72
C ASP A 262 0.11 -1.57 7.73
N ALA A 263 -0.01 -0.31 7.31
CA ALA A 263 -0.43 0.78 8.21
C ALA A 263 -1.85 0.56 8.78
N PHE A 264 -2.80 0.12 7.96
CA PHE A 264 -4.15 -0.26 8.39
C PHE A 264 -4.12 -1.31 9.47
N TYR A 265 -3.37 -2.39 9.25
CA TYR A 265 -3.21 -3.46 10.23
C TYR A 265 -2.70 -2.92 11.57
N ARG A 266 -1.68 -2.04 11.57
CA ARG A 266 -1.14 -1.44 12.80
C ARG A 266 -2.18 -0.61 13.54
N TRP A 267 -2.94 0.21 12.80
CA TRP A 267 -4.03 0.98 13.37
C TRP A 267 -5.10 0.08 14.00
N VAL A 268 -5.52 -1.00 13.33
CA VAL A 268 -6.55 -1.91 13.86
C VAL A 268 -6.05 -2.64 15.12
N VAL A 269 -4.79 -3.09 15.14
CA VAL A 269 -4.16 -3.70 16.33
C VAL A 269 -4.17 -2.71 17.50
N ALA A 270 -3.79 -1.45 17.26
CA ALA A 270 -3.81 -0.40 18.28
C ALA A 270 -5.24 -0.06 18.74
N ALA A 271 -6.19 0.02 17.82
CA ALA A 271 -7.60 0.33 18.10
C ALA A 271 -8.24 -0.75 18.97
N ARG A 272 -8.05 -2.02 18.61
CA ARG A 272 -8.56 -3.19 19.35
C ARG A 272 -7.79 -3.46 20.65
N HIS A 273 -6.65 -2.79 20.86
CA HIS A 273 -5.77 -3.00 22.01
C HIS A 273 -5.36 -4.46 22.18
N VAL A 274 -4.93 -5.08 21.08
CA VAL A 274 -4.40 -6.44 21.05
C VAL A 274 -2.95 -6.44 20.59
N ASP A 275 -2.23 -7.53 20.80
CA ASP A 275 -0.85 -7.67 20.31
C ASP A 275 -0.78 -7.95 18.79
N THR A 276 -1.81 -8.63 18.27
CA THR A 276 -1.86 -9.15 16.90
C THR A 276 -3.30 -9.49 16.54
N LEU A 277 -3.63 -9.51 15.26
CA LEU A 277 -4.94 -9.98 14.77
C LEU A 277 -4.94 -11.48 14.43
N PHE A 278 -3.81 -12.18 14.64
CA PHE A 278 -3.65 -13.57 14.21
C PHE A 278 -3.68 -14.54 15.41
N PRO A 279 -4.16 -15.78 15.21
CA PRO A 279 -4.21 -16.80 16.27
C PRO A 279 -2.83 -17.14 16.87
N THR A 280 -2.82 -17.60 18.12
CA THR A 280 -1.63 -18.04 18.88
C THR A 280 -1.40 -19.54 18.85
#